data_AF-A0A9D6S4M5-F1
#
_entry.id   AF-A0A9D6S4M5-F1
#
_cell.length_a   1.000
_cell.length_b   1.000
_cell.length_c   1.000
_cell.angle_alpha   90.00
_cell.angle_beta   90.00
_cell.angle_gamma   90.00
#
_symmetry.space_group_name_H-M   'P 1'
#
loop_
_entity.id
_entity.type
_entity.pdbx_description
1 polymer ?
#
loop_
_entity_poly.entity_id
_entity_poly.type
_entity_poly.pdbx_seq_one_letter_code
_entity_poly.pdbx_strand_id
1 'polypeptide(L)'
;MFTIRSLRAFYINRFLRIAPAYYASILLCIFVFYPHVPLAPFDLFRFFTFTANMQYFSLPYQQLLVIISTQMQFYLAAPIFFLVLRAAIRKIHPVVIGISILVLGALVRYLFASAGLVTDLPSYMIHIYVTVWGMIDYFLFGMFISSLRPKTFRFPPVIGYFLFFIFFCAISYTNYYGLSWNSYAVLHHYIIPPVLCVLIGWYILSARVEVPILSSIGKYSYGLYLYHFIFFDLLYRLPNHIDTSIIGFVYRFVTVLFLSGIMALASYYFIERLLRSYRSR
;
A
#
# COMPACT_ATOMS: atom_id res chain seq x y z
N MET A 1 -22.18 -9.80 -12.13
CA MET A 1 -22.71 -10.13 -10.79
C MET A 1 -21.71 -11.09 -10.17
N PHE A 2 -21.17 -10.85 -8.98
CA PHE A 2 -20.25 -11.83 -8.37
C PHE A 2 -21.09 -13.04 -7.97
N THR A 3 -20.92 -14.17 -8.67
CA THR A 3 -21.43 -15.47 -8.21
C THR A 3 -20.53 -15.98 -7.08
N ILE A 4 -21.04 -16.87 -6.21
CA ILE A 4 -20.24 -17.49 -5.13
C ILE A 4 -18.98 -18.17 -5.71
N ARG A 5 -19.11 -18.83 -6.87
CA ARG A 5 -17.98 -19.40 -7.62
C ARG A 5 -16.96 -18.33 -8.03
N SER A 6 -17.41 -17.15 -8.48
CA SER A 6 -16.49 -16.05 -8.84
C SER A 6 -15.79 -15.41 -7.64
N LEU A 7 -16.43 -15.37 -6.47
CA LEU A 7 -15.84 -14.83 -5.23
C LEU A 7 -14.78 -15.78 -4.66
N ARG A 8 -15.09 -17.08 -4.57
CA ARG A 8 -14.12 -18.12 -4.21
C ARG A 8 -12.92 -18.06 -5.15
N ALA A 9 -13.18 -17.96 -6.45
CA ALA A 9 -12.12 -17.90 -7.44
C ALA A 9 -11.23 -16.66 -7.29
N PHE A 10 -11.83 -15.51 -6.96
CA PHE A 10 -11.11 -14.27 -6.67
C PHE A 10 -10.17 -14.45 -5.47
N TYR A 11 -10.68 -14.94 -4.33
CA TYR A 11 -9.87 -15.09 -3.12
C TYR A 11 -8.72 -16.05 -3.30
N ILE A 12 -8.96 -17.22 -3.91
CA ILE A 12 -7.89 -18.19 -4.17
C ILE A 12 -6.83 -17.58 -5.10
N ASN A 13 -7.22 -16.81 -6.13
CA ASN A 13 -6.26 -16.20 -7.06
C ASN A 13 -5.38 -15.16 -6.37
N ARG A 14 -5.96 -14.40 -5.45
CA ARG A 14 -5.23 -13.40 -4.67
C ARG A 14 -4.33 -14.06 -3.63
N PHE A 15 -4.83 -15.07 -2.94
CA PHE A 15 -4.06 -15.82 -1.96
C PHE A 15 -2.84 -16.50 -2.60
N LEU A 16 -3.02 -17.25 -3.69
CA LEU A 16 -1.92 -17.92 -4.40
C LEU A 16 -0.92 -16.95 -5.05
N ARG A 17 -1.33 -15.70 -5.27
CA ARG A 17 -0.44 -14.63 -5.75
C ARG A 17 0.44 -14.09 -4.62
N ILE A 18 -0.14 -13.91 -3.45
CA ILE A 18 0.49 -13.13 -2.37
C ILE A 18 1.19 -14.04 -1.37
N ALA A 19 0.48 -15.06 -0.88
CA ALA A 19 0.93 -15.92 0.20
C ALA A 19 2.33 -16.52 -0.03
N PRO A 20 2.70 -17.00 -1.24
CA PRO A 20 4.02 -17.62 -1.43
C PRO A 20 5.17 -16.63 -1.23
N ALA A 21 5.09 -15.45 -1.86
CA ALA A 21 6.12 -14.41 -1.71
C ALA A 21 6.14 -13.86 -0.27
N TYR A 22 4.97 -13.72 0.36
CA TYR A 22 4.86 -13.33 1.76
C TYR A 22 5.54 -14.31 2.70
N TYR A 23 5.19 -15.59 2.65
CA TYR A 23 5.81 -16.58 3.52
C TYR A 23 7.31 -16.72 3.20
N ALA A 24 7.71 -16.66 1.93
CA ALA A 24 9.13 -16.63 1.57
C ALA A 24 9.85 -15.45 2.23
N SER A 25 9.26 -14.25 2.26
CA SER A 25 9.84 -13.10 2.96
C SER A 25 9.96 -13.29 4.46
N ILE A 26 8.95 -13.90 5.10
CA ILE A 26 9.02 -14.23 6.53
C ILE A 26 10.21 -15.17 6.77
N LEU A 27 10.32 -16.24 5.99
CA LEU A 27 11.41 -17.20 6.12
C LEU A 27 12.78 -16.54 5.87
N LEU A 28 12.89 -15.68 4.86
CA LEU A 28 14.12 -14.93 4.59
C LEU A 28 14.48 -13.99 5.74
N CYS A 29 13.52 -13.25 6.28
CA CYS A 29 13.74 -12.37 7.43
C CYS A 29 14.22 -13.19 8.65
N ILE A 30 13.56 -14.30 8.95
CA ILE A 30 13.87 -15.13 10.12
C ILE A 30 15.23 -15.82 9.95
N PHE A 31 15.46 -16.52 8.83
CA PHE A 31 16.62 -17.40 8.69
C PHE A 31 17.85 -16.75 8.09
N VAL A 32 17.70 -15.66 7.31
CA VAL A 32 18.82 -15.05 6.58
C VAL A 32 19.19 -13.70 7.19
N PHE A 33 18.22 -12.80 7.35
CA PHE A 33 18.53 -11.42 7.72
C PHE A 33 18.60 -11.16 9.22
N TYR A 34 17.89 -11.96 10.01
CA TYR A 34 17.80 -11.81 11.46
C TYR A 34 17.78 -13.15 12.23
N PRO A 35 18.73 -14.07 11.96
CA PRO A 35 18.75 -15.40 12.59
C PRO A 35 18.92 -15.36 14.11
N HIS A 36 19.41 -14.26 14.66
CA HIS A 36 19.68 -14.09 16.09
C HIS A 36 18.54 -13.42 16.85
N VAL A 37 17.49 -12.97 16.17
CA VAL A 37 16.39 -12.25 16.81
C VAL A 37 15.43 -13.27 17.45
N PRO A 38 15.20 -13.22 18.78
CA PRO A 38 14.31 -14.16 19.43
C PRO A 38 12.87 -13.94 18.95
N LEU A 39 12.23 -15.03 18.51
CA LEU A 39 10.87 -15.03 17.99
C LEU A 39 9.95 -15.68 19.00
N ALA A 40 9.04 -14.90 19.59
CA ALA A 40 7.97 -15.46 20.40
C ALA A 40 7.01 -16.25 19.48
N PRO A 41 6.53 -17.44 19.89
CA PRO A 41 5.57 -18.22 19.10
C PRO A 41 4.32 -17.42 18.71
N PHE A 42 3.89 -16.48 19.55
CA PHE A 42 2.74 -15.63 19.27
C PHE A 42 2.98 -14.60 18.17
N ASP A 43 4.21 -14.09 18.03
CA ASP A 43 4.56 -13.19 16.92
C ASP A 43 4.59 -13.96 15.60
N LEU A 44 5.12 -15.18 15.61
CA LEU A 44 5.03 -16.08 14.45
C LEU A 44 3.58 -16.34 14.06
N PHE A 45 2.73 -16.68 15.03
CA PHE A 45 1.30 -16.87 14.78
C PHE A 45 0.70 -15.65 14.08
N ARG A 46 0.94 -14.44 14.60
CA ARG A 46 0.45 -13.19 14.02
C ARG A 46 0.93 -12.95 12.59
N PHE A 47 2.20 -13.25 12.27
CA PHE A 47 2.70 -13.16 10.90
C PHE A 47 2.04 -14.20 10.00
N PHE A 48 1.96 -15.46 10.43
CA PHE A 48 1.34 -16.52 9.62
C PHE A 48 -0.17 -16.34 9.41
N THR A 49 -0.86 -15.61 10.29
CA THR A 49 -2.30 -15.30 10.16
C THR A 49 -2.60 -13.92 9.57
N PHE A 50 -1.58 -13.17 9.12
CA PHE A 50 -1.71 -11.78 8.64
C PHE A 50 -2.32 -10.83 9.68
N THR A 51 -2.24 -11.13 10.97
CA THR A 51 -2.79 -10.29 12.05
C THR A 51 -1.72 -9.44 12.76
N ALA A 52 -0.50 -9.42 12.23
CA ALA A 52 0.55 -8.54 12.74
C ALA A 52 0.16 -7.06 12.53
N ASN A 53 0.32 -6.25 13.58
CA ASN A 53 0.05 -4.80 13.59
C ASN A 53 1.22 -4.07 14.27
N MET A 54 1.46 -2.80 13.93
CA MET A 54 2.66 -2.05 14.35
C MET A 54 2.69 -1.73 15.84
N GLN A 55 1.60 -1.97 16.57
CA GLN A 55 1.52 -1.74 18.02
C GLN A 55 2.52 -2.59 18.83
N TYR A 56 3.23 -3.53 18.21
CA TYR A 56 4.10 -4.48 18.89
C TYR A 56 5.54 -4.48 18.37
N PHE A 57 6.15 -3.33 18.03
CA PHE A 57 7.55 -3.26 17.61
C PHE A 57 8.52 -3.78 18.68
N SER A 58 8.80 -5.07 18.65
CA SER A 58 9.89 -5.69 19.39
C SER A 58 11.02 -6.13 18.46
N LEU A 59 10.77 -6.23 17.14
CA LEU A 59 11.73 -6.82 16.18
C LEU A 59 12.08 -5.84 15.04
N PRO A 60 13.34 -5.80 14.57
CA PRO A 60 13.78 -4.82 13.58
C PRO A 60 13.11 -4.96 12.19
N TYR A 61 12.69 -6.18 11.82
CA TYR A 61 12.01 -6.49 10.55
C TYR A 61 10.49 -6.40 10.61
N GLN A 62 9.94 -6.09 11.77
CA GLN A 62 8.49 -6.12 11.99
C GLN A 62 7.78 -5.04 11.17
N GLN A 63 8.46 -3.92 10.88
CA GLN A 63 7.92 -2.87 9.99
C GLN A 63 7.52 -3.44 8.63
N LEU A 64 8.39 -4.25 8.03
CA LEU A 64 8.14 -4.88 6.74
C LEU A 64 6.95 -5.84 6.81
N LEU A 65 6.98 -6.78 7.76
CA LEU A 65 6.00 -7.84 7.83
C LEU A 65 4.60 -7.33 8.21
N VAL A 66 4.53 -6.29 9.03
CA VAL A 66 3.27 -5.65 9.41
C VAL A 66 2.62 -4.95 8.22
N ILE A 67 3.36 -4.15 7.45
CA ILE A 67 2.78 -3.43 6.30
C ILE A 67 2.17 -4.42 5.31
N ILE A 68 2.84 -5.54 5.06
CA ILE A 68 2.32 -6.58 4.17
C ILE A 68 1.08 -7.26 4.77
N SER A 69 1.07 -7.51 6.08
CA SER A 69 -0.08 -8.07 6.79
C SER A 69 -1.32 -7.17 6.64
N THR A 70 -1.16 -5.86 6.84
CA THR A 70 -2.21 -4.86 6.64
C THR A 70 -2.73 -4.85 5.20
N GLN A 71 -1.84 -4.89 4.21
CA GLN A 71 -2.27 -4.96 2.81
C GLN A 71 -3.07 -6.23 2.50
N MET A 72 -2.68 -7.36 3.09
CA MET A 72 -3.42 -8.61 2.94
C MET A 72 -4.82 -8.54 3.53
N GLN A 73 -4.97 -7.93 4.69
CA GLN A 73 -6.28 -7.66 5.28
C GLN A 73 -7.14 -6.79 4.34
N PHE A 74 -6.58 -5.74 3.72
CA PHE A 74 -7.31 -4.94 2.72
C PHE A 74 -7.74 -5.76 1.51
N TYR A 75 -6.88 -6.63 0.98
CA TYR A 75 -7.24 -7.50 -0.14
C TYR A 75 -8.35 -8.49 0.20
N LEU A 76 -8.34 -9.03 1.42
CA LEU A 76 -9.39 -9.93 1.91
C LEU A 76 -10.73 -9.19 2.08
N ALA A 77 -10.67 -7.94 2.58
CA ALA A 77 -11.85 -7.13 2.79
C ALA A 77 -12.39 -6.47 1.51
N ALA A 78 -11.56 -6.30 0.48
CA ALA A 78 -11.87 -5.57 -0.75
C ALA A 78 -13.21 -5.98 -1.41
N PRO A 79 -13.49 -7.28 -1.63
CA PRO A 79 -14.73 -7.68 -2.32
C PRO A 79 -15.98 -7.34 -1.50
N ILE A 80 -15.91 -7.50 -0.18
CA ILE A 80 -17.02 -7.18 0.73
C ILE A 80 -17.29 -5.68 0.67
N PHE A 81 -16.26 -4.85 0.85
CA PHE A 81 -16.40 -3.41 0.75
C PHE A 81 -16.90 -2.96 -0.62
N PHE A 82 -16.41 -3.56 -1.71
CA PHE A 82 -16.88 -3.25 -3.05
C PHE A 82 -18.37 -3.56 -3.24
N LEU A 83 -18.86 -4.69 -2.71
CA LEU A 83 -20.28 -5.05 -2.78
C LEU A 83 -21.16 -4.06 -2.01
N VAL A 84 -20.75 -3.72 -0.78
CA VAL A 84 -21.45 -2.74 0.07
C VAL A 84 -21.47 -1.36 -0.60
N LEU A 85 -20.30 -0.89 -1.05
CA LEU A 85 -20.14 0.42 -1.66
C LEU A 85 -20.95 0.53 -2.96
N ARG A 86 -20.95 -0.52 -3.79
CA ARG A 86 -21.76 -0.56 -5.00
C ARG A 86 -23.26 -0.53 -4.71
N ALA A 87 -23.71 -1.22 -3.66
CA ALA A 87 -25.11 -1.17 -3.24
C ALA A 87 -25.48 0.24 -2.76
N ALA A 88 -24.57 0.92 -2.05
CA ALA A 88 -24.75 2.31 -1.62
C ALA A 88 -24.80 3.28 -2.82
N ILE A 89 -23.86 3.20 -3.78
CA ILE A 89 -23.81 4.06 -4.98
C ILE A 89 -25.09 3.97 -5.83
N ARG A 90 -25.78 2.84 -5.81
CA ARG A 90 -27.07 2.69 -6.52
C ARG A 90 -28.21 3.44 -5.86
N LYS A 91 -28.13 3.71 -4.56
CA LYS A 91 -29.20 4.32 -3.76
C LYS A 91 -28.90 5.76 -3.38
N ILE A 92 -27.63 6.10 -3.20
CA ILE A 92 -27.15 7.38 -2.69
C ILE A 92 -26.33 8.07 -3.77
N HIS A 93 -26.50 9.39 -3.89
CA HIS A 93 -25.74 10.18 -4.86
C HIS A 93 -24.24 10.01 -4.65
N PRO A 94 -23.44 9.74 -5.70
CA PRO A 94 -22.03 9.41 -5.53
C PRO A 94 -21.22 10.49 -4.79
N VAL A 95 -21.50 11.77 -5.05
CA VAL A 95 -20.83 12.88 -4.36
C VAL A 95 -21.02 12.79 -2.84
N VAL A 96 -22.23 12.42 -2.37
CA VAL A 96 -22.52 12.27 -0.94
C VAL A 96 -21.67 11.15 -0.35
N ILE A 97 -21.53 10.02 -1.04
CA ILE A 97 -20.69 8.89 -0.61
C ILE A 97 -19.22 9.32 -0.54
N GLY A 98 -18.72 9.98 -1.59
CA GLY A 98 -17.35 10.47 -1.64
C GLY A 98 -17.05 11.41 -0.47
N ILE A 99 -17.88 12.43 -0.26
CA ILE A 99 -17.75 13.36 0.88
C ILE A 99 -17.83 12.60 2.20
N SER A 100 -18.77 11.66 2.34
CA SER A 100 -18.92 10.88 3.59
C SER A 100 -17.66 10.08 3.92
N ILE A 101 -17.03 9.43 2.94
CA ILE A 101 -15.78 8.69 3.14
C ILE A 101 -14.67 9.64 3.64
N LEU A 102 -14.54 10.82 3.03
CA LEU A 102 -13.52 11.79 3.40
C LEU A 102 -13.76 12.38 4.79
N VAL A 103 -15.00 12.76 5.10
CA VAL A 103 -15.38 13.32 6.40
C VAL A 103 -15.21 12.28 7.50
N LEU A 104 -15.62 11.03 7.28
CA LEU A 104 -15.42 9.94 8.26
C LEU A 104 -13.93 9.65 8.47
N GLY A 105 -13.12 9.62 7.41
CA GLY A 105 -11.67 9.47 7.52
C GLY A 105 -11.01 10.61 8.32
N ALA A 106 -11.40 11.84 8.04
CA ALA A 106 -10.94 13.01 8.80
C ALA A 106 -11.37 12.96 10.27
N LEU A 107 -12.62 12.56 10.54
CA LEU A 107 -13.13 12.42 11.90
C LEU A 107 -12.37 11.35 12.69
N VAL A 108 -12.09 10.18 12.11
CA VAL A 108 -11.29 9.13 12.77
C VAL A 108 -9.92 9.66 13.16
N ARG A 109 -9.21 10.33 12.24
CA ARG A 109 -7.89 10.90 12.53
C ARG A 109 -7.96 11.99 13.60
N TYR A 110 -9.00 12.84 13.55
CA TYR A 110 -9.23 13.85 14.58
C TYR A 110 -9.45 13.21 15.96
N LEU A 111 -10.27 12.16 16.05
CA LEU A 111 -10.52 11.45 17.31
C LEU A 111 -9.25 10.81 17.88
N PHE A 112 -8.40 10.27 17.01
CA PHE A 112 -7.11 9.71 17.43
C PHE A 112 -6.15 10.81 17.93
N ALA A 113 -6.10 11.95 17.25
CA ALA A 113 -5.32 13.09 17.68
C ALA A 113 -5.84 13.69 19.01
N SER A 114 -7.16 13.85 19.16
CA SER A 114 -7.76 14.41 20.38
C SER A 114 -7.67 13.47 21.58
N ALA A 115 -7.61 12.15 21.35
CA ALA A 115 -7.29 11.17 22.36
C ALA A 115 -5.78 11.13 22.75
N GLY A 116 -4.94 11.96 22.14
CA GLY A 116 -3.50 11.98 22.39
C GLY A 116 -2.75 10.78 21.81
N LEU A 117 -3.38 10.00 20.92
CA LEU A 117 -2.75 8.84 20.26
C LEU A 117 -1.88 9.24 19.06
N VAL A 118 -1.99 10.49 18.61
CA VAL A 118 -1.24 11.01 17.46
C VAL A 118 -0.67 12.37 17.85
N THR A 119 0.52 12.35 18.45
CA THR A 119 1.24 13.54 18.94
C THR A 119 2.45 13.87 18.09
N ASP A 120 2.93 12.90 17.31
CA ASP A 120 4.15 12.97 16.51
C ASP A 120 4.09 12.00 15.31
N LEU A 121 5.13 12.01 14.48
CA LEU A 121 5.25 11.14 13.31
C LEU A 121 5.26 9.64 13.66
N PRO A 122 6.03 9.16 14.66
CA PRO A 122 5.99 7.76 15.08
C PRO A 122 4.59 7.29 15.49
N SER A 123 3.88 8.03 16.33
CA SER A 123 2.54 7.68 16.80
C SER A 123 1.51 7.72 15.66
N TYR A 124 1.60 8.68 14.73
CA TYR A 124 0.82 8.67 13.49
C TYR A 124 1.06 7.41 12.67
N MET A 125 2.33 7.03 12.50
CA MET A 125 2.69 5.85 11.73
C MET A 125 2.04 4.61 12.35
N ILE A 126 2.16 4.44 13.67
CA ILE A 126 1.64 3.28 14.41
C ILE A 126 0.12 3.22 14.39
N HIS A 127 -0.58 4.34 14.56
CA HIS A 127 -2.02 4.34 14.79
C HIS A 127 -2.86 4.60 13.54
N ILE A 128 -2.35 5.39 12.60
CA ILE A 128 -3.08 5.79 11.39
C ILE A 128 -2.51 5.12 10.13
N TYR A 129 -1.21 5.28 9.86
CA TYR A 129 -0.66 4.94 8.55
C TYR A 129 -0.61 3.44 8.26
N VAL A 130 -0.48 2.62 9.29
CA VAL A 130 -0.16 1.18 9.15
C VAL A 130 -1.32 0.28 9.53
N THR A 131 -2.35 0.84 10.15
CA THR A 131 -3.51 0.07 10.60
C THR A 131 -4.55 0.04 9.50
N VAL A 132 -5.26 -1.09 9.38
CA VAL A 132 -6.38 -1.21 8.44
C VAL A 132 -7.42 -0.12 8.68
N TRP A 133 -7.66 0.22 9.94
CA TRP A 133 -8.65 1.23 10.32
C TRP A 133 -8.22 2.65 9.96
N GLY A 134 -6.95 3.00 10.16
CA GLY A 134 -6.44 4.33 9.88
C GLY A 134 -6.29 4.65 8.38
N MET A 135 -6.24 3.63 7.53
CA MET A 135 -6.21 3.77 6.07
C MET A 135 -7.53 3.40 5.36
N ILE A 136 -8.59 3.08 6.12
CA ILE A 136 -9.83 2.55 5.53
C ILE A 136 -10.48 3.54 4.57
N ASP A 137 -10.37 4.83 4.84
CA ASP A 137 -10.91 5.90 4.01
C ASP A 137 -10.17 6.02 2.67
N TYR A 138 -8.83 5.95 2.64
CA TYR A 138 -8.07 5.91 1.39
C TYR A 138 -8.47 4.72 0.54
N PHE A 139 -8.65 3.57 1.19
CA PHE A 139 -9.06 2.34 0.53
C PHE A 139 -10.49 2.43 -0.04
N LEU A 140 -11.45 2.86 0.79
CA LEU A 140 -12.85 3.08 0.41
C LEU A 140 -12.97 4.12 -0.70
N PHE A 141 -12.19 5.20 -0.61
CA PHE A 141 -12.20 6.27 -1.58
C PHE A 141 -11.67 5.81 -2.93
N GLY A 142 -10.57 5.04 -2.97
CA GLY A 142 -10.07 4.42 -4.19
C GLY A 142 -11.10 3.48 -4.85
N MET A 143 -11.81 2.67 -4.05
CA MET A 143 -12.90 1.82 -4.56
C MET A 143 -14.11 2.62 -5.05
N PHE A 144 -14.44 3.72 -4.34
CA PHE A 144 -15.52 4.61 -4.71
C PHE A 144 -15.24 5.21 -6.09
N ILE A 145 -14.07 5.82 -6.25
CA ILE A 145 -13.63 6.38 -7.53
C ILE A 145 -13.67 5.31 -8.62
N SER A 146 -13.09 4.12 -8.39
CA SER A 146 -13.12 2.99 -9.34
C SER A 146 -14.54 2.61 -9.79
N SER A 147 -15.53 2.79 -8.90
CA SER A 147 -16.93 2.48 -9.17
C SER A 147 -17.64 3.56 -10.01
N LEU A 148 -17.11 4.79 -10.07
CA LEU A 148 -17.73 5.91 -10.79
C LEU A 148 -17.68 5.81 -12.31
N ARG A 149 -16.81 4.95 -12.88
CA ARG A 149 -16.62 4.73 -14.33
C ARG A 149 -17.01 5.97 -15.18
N PRO A 150 -16.16 7.02 -15.25
CA PRO A 150 -16.49 8.20 -16.04
C PRO A 150 -16.76 7.79 -17.49
N LYS A 151 -18.03 7.87 -17.91
CA LYS A 151 -18.46 7.48 -19.27
C LYS A 151 -18.19 8.58 -20.30
N THR A 152 -18.04 9.83 -19.86
CA THR A 152 -18.17 11.01 -20.73
C THR A 152 -16.95 11.92 -20.73
N PHE A 153 -16.12 11.91 -19.69
CA PHE A 153 -15.01 12.84 -19.57
C PHE A 153 -13.65 12.13 -19.65
N ARG A 154 -12.82 12.50 -20.64
CA ARG A 154 -11.45 12.02 -20.82
C ARG A 154 -10.48 13.17 -20.54
N PHE A 155 -9.65 13.03 -19.52
CA PHE A 155 -8.55 13.96 -19.32
C PHE A 155 -7.37 13.60 -20.24
N PRO A 156 -6.71 14.59 -20.86
CA PRO A 156 -5.43 14.37 -21.52
C PRO A 156 -4.41 13.77 -20.53
N PRO A 157 -3.64 12.73 -20.94
CA PRO A 157 -2.60 12.12 -20.11
C PRO A 157 -1.65 13.12 -19.45
N VAL A 158 -1.27 14.16 -20.20
CA VAL A 158 -0.35 15.22 -19.77
C VAL A 158 -0.83 15.94 -18.51
N ILE A 159 -2.14 16.19 -18.38
CA ILE A 159 -2.70 16.88 -17.20
C ILE A 159 -2.53 16.01 -15.95
N GLY A 160 -2.75 14.69 -16.06
CA GLY A 160 -2.55 13.78 -14.93
C GLY A 160 -1.10 13.70 -14.49
N TYR A 161 -0.15 13.61 -15.43
CA TYR A 161 1.28 13.63 -15.12
C TYR A 161 1.70 14.97 -14.50
N PHE A 162 1.18 16.08 -14.99
CA PHE A 162 1.46 17.41 -14.47
C PHE A 162 0.93 17.58 -13.04
N LEU A 163 -0.32 17.18 -12.77
CA LEU A 163 -0.91 17.20 -11.42
C LEU A 163 -0.13 16.29 -10.46
N PHE A 164 0.27 15.09 -10.93
CA PHE A 164 1.12 14.18 -10.16
C PHE A 164 2.48 14.81 -9.83
N PHE A 165 3.12 15.48 -10.80
CA PHE A 165 4.41 16.13 -10.61
C PHE A 165 4.35 17.32 -9.66
N ILE A 166 3.37 18.24 -9.84
CA ILE A 166 3.14 19.35 -8.90
C ILE A 166 2.97 18.81 -7.49
N PHE A 167 2.21 17.73 -7.34
CA PHE A 167 2.00 17.12 -6.05
C PHE A 167 3.29 16.54 -5.47
N PHE A 168 4.04 15.77 -6.25
CA PHE A 168 5.33 15.23 -5.83
C PHE A 168 6.28 16.35 -5.35
N CYS A 169 6.31 17.47 -6.08
CA CYS A 169 7.04 18.67 -5.67
C CYS A 169 6.49 19.27 -4.38
N ALA A 170 5.17 19.38 -4.21
CA ALA A 170 4.56 19.91 -2.99
C ALA A 170 4.84 19.03 -1.76
N ILE A 171 4.78 17.69 -1.89
CA ILE A 171 5.20 16.76 -0.82
C ILE A 171 6.67 16.94 -0.51
N SER A 172 7.52 16.96 -1.54
CA SER A 172 8.97 17.05 -1.36
C SER A 172 9.34 18.37 -0.69
N TYR A 173 8.70 19.47 -1.10
CA TYR A 173 8.85 20.78 -0.50
C TYR A 173 8.43 20.79 0.98
N THR A 174 7.22 20.30 1.28
CA THR A 174 6.71 20.25 2.66
C THR A 174 7.54 19.34 3.58
N ASN A 175 8.08 18.22 3.06
CA ASN A 175 9.03 17.38 3.77
C ASN A 175 10.39 18.09 3.98
N TYR A 176 10.88 18.81 2.98
CA TYR A 176 12.17 19.49 3.03
C TYR A 176 12.18 20.66 4.04
N TYR A 177 11.12 21.47 4.05
CA TYR A 177 11.04 22.66 4.90
C TYR A 177 10.55 22.39 6.33
N GLY A 178 10.34 21.13 6.71
CA GLY A 178 10.08 20.75 8.10
C GLY A 178 8.92 21.52 8.73
N LEU A 179 7.80 21.66 8.00
CA LEU A 179 6.59 22.28 8.55
C LEU A 179 6.30 21.69 9.92
N SER A 180 5.91 22.54 10.88
CA SER A 180 5.53 22.08 12.22
C SER A 180 4.54 20.92 12.11
N TRP A 181 4.68 19.91 12.97
CA TRP A 181 3.86 18.69 12.94
C TRP A 181 2.36 18.99 12.80
N ASN A 182 1.87 20.07 13.43
CA ASN A 182 0.47 20.50 13.33
C ASN A 182 0.08 20.98 11.93
N SER A 183 0.90 21.83 11.29
CA SER A 183 0.65 22.30 9.92
C SER A 183 0.85 21.18 8.88
N TYR A 184 1.85 20.33 9.12
CA TYR A 184 2.13 19.14 8.32
C TYR A 184 0.95 18.17 8.41
N ALA A 185 0.50 17.80 9.61
CA ALA A 185 -0.59 16.86 9.80
C ALA A 185 -1.87 17.33 9.09
N VAL A 186 -2.27 18.60 9.25
CA VAL A 186 -3.49 19.13 8.63
C VAL A 186 -3.44 19.11 7.10
N LEU A 187 -2.37 19.66 6.49
CA LEU A 187 -2.24 19.70 5.03
C LEU A 187 -2.02 18.32 4.43
N HIS A 188 -1.04 17.58 4.95
CA HIS A 188 -0.57 16.32 4.37
C HIS A 188 -1.46 15.12 4.66
N HIS A 189 -2.27 15.14 5.73
CA HIS A 189 -3.08 13.95 6.09
C HIS A 189 -4.58 14.13 5.88
N TYR A 190 -5.10 15.36 6.00
CA TYR A 190 -6.56 15.59 5.94
C TYR A 190 -7.05 16.19 4.61
N ILE A 191 -6.21 16.97 3.92
CA ILE A 191 -6.66 17.73 2.74
C ILE A 191 -6.04 17.17 1.46
N ILE A 192 -4.72 17.08 1.44
CA ILE A 192 -3.97 16.78 0.23
C ILE A 192 -4.27 15.34 -0.29
N PRO A 193 -4.17 14.26 0.51
CA PRO A 193 -4.35 12.91 -0.04
C PRO A 193 -5.79 12.63 -0.50
N PRO A 194 -6.87 13.04 0.20
CA PRO A 194 -8.23 12.99 -0.32
C PRO A 194 -8.41 13.63 -1.69
N VAL A 195 -7.98 14.88 -1.84
CA VAL A 195 -8.10 15.65 -3.09
C VAL A 195 -7.34 14.95 -4.22
N LEU A 196 -6.20 14.34 -3.92
CA LEU A 196 -5.39 13.65 -4.91
C LEU A 196 -5.89 12.27 -5.26
N CYS A 197 -6.42 11.52 -4.29
CA CYS A 197 -7.13 10.29 -4.62
C CYS A 197 -8.31 10.60 -5.55
N VAL A 198 -8.96 11.77 -5.43
CA VAL A 198 -9.98 12.22 -6.38
C VAL A 198 -9.34 12.46 -7.74
N LEU A 199 -8.33 13.33 -7.81
CA LEU A 199 -7.74 13.78 -9.09
C LEU A 199 -7.01 12.65 -9.82
N ILE A 200 -6.16 11.89 -9.14
CA ILE A 200 -5.41 10.76 -9.69
C ILE A 200 -6.35 9.59 -10.00
N GLY A 201 -7.28 9.28 -9.09
CA GLY A 201 -8.24 8.21 -9.33
C GLY A 201 -9.15 8.53 -10.53
N TRP A 202 -9.61 9.77 -10.63
CA TRP A 202 -10.38 10.24 -11.79
C TRP A 202 -9.55 10.24 -13.07
N TYR A 203 -8.28 10.63 -13.00
CA TYR A 203 -7.34 10.57 -14.12
C TYR A 203 -7.12 9.13 -14.61
N ILE A 204 -6.75 8.19 -13.73
CA ILE A 204 -6.52 6.78 -14.09
C ILE A 204 -7.76 6.18 -14.75
N LEU A 205 -8.95 6.52 -14.26
CA LEU A 205 -10.21 6.00 -14.82
C LEU A 205 -10.63 6.67 -16.13
N SER A 206 -10.35 7.96 -16.29
CA SER A 206 -10.70 8.72 -17.49
C SER A 206 -9.72 8.50 -18.64
N ALA A 207 -8.46 8.22 -18.34
CA ALA A 207 -7.40 8.16 -19.34
C ALA A 207 -7.27 6.77 -20.00
N ARG A 208 -7.78 5.68 -19.39
CA ARG A 208 -7.65 4.27 -19.88
C ARG A 208 -6.25 3.98 -20.47
N VAL A 209 -5.20 4.56 -19.89
CA VAL A 209 -3.86 4.41 -20.44
C VAL A 209 -3.34 3.06 -19.98
N GLU A 210 -3.55 2.04 -20.81
CA GLU A 210 -2.81 0.79 -20.69
C GLU A 210 -1.40 1.04 -21.18
N VAL A 211 -0.49 1.37 -20.26
CA VAL A 211 0.94 1.34 -20.57
C VAL A 211 1.37 -0.13 -20.54
N PRO A 212 1.75 -0.75 -21.67
CA PRO A 212 2.01 -2.20 -21.72
C PRO A 212 3.13 -2.63 -20.76
N ILE A 213 4.11 -1.76 -20.56
CA ILE A 213 5.21 -1.95 -19.62
C ILE A 213 4.68 -2.02 -18.18
N LEU A 214 3.82 -1.07 -17.77
CA LEU A 214 3.22 -1.07 -16.43
C LEU A 214 2.30 -2.26 -16.21
N SER A 215 1.55 -2.69 -17.23
CA SER A 215 0.74 -3.90 -17.18
C SER A 215 1.61 -5.16 -16.98
N SER A 216 2.76 -5.21 -17.64
CA SER A 216 3.73 -6.30 -17.51
C SER A 216 4.41 -6.30 -16.14
N ILE A 217 4.88 -5.14 -15.66
CA ILE A 217 5.42 -4.97 -14.30
C ILE A 217 4.37 -5.31 -13.26
N GLY A 218 3.11 -4.97 -13.52
CA GLY A 218 1.96 -5.28 -12.67
C GLY A 218 1.76 -6.77 -12.40
N LYS A 219 2.41 -7.68 -13.14
CA LYS A 219 2.40 -9.13 -12.85
C LYS A 219 3.24 -9.47 -11.61
N TYR A 220 4.43 -8.87 -11.49
CA TYR A 220 5.40 -9.11 -10.41
C TYR A 220 5.56 -7.92 -9.45
N SER A 221 4.76 -6.87 -9.60
CA SER A 221 4.79 -5.68 -8.74
C SER A 221 4.62 -5.99 -7.25
N TYR A 222 3.90 -7.07 -6.92
CA TYR A 222 3.76 -7.53 -5.55
C TYR A 222 5.08 -8.01 -4.95
N GLY A 223 5.83 -8.85 -5.68
CA GLY A 223 7.18 -9.25 -5.28
C GLY A 223 8.10 -8.05 -5.17
N LEU A 224 8.04 -7.10 -6.11
CA LEU A 224 8.86 -5.88 -6.07
C LEU A 224 8.56 -5.05 -4.82
N TYR A 225 7.28 -4.90 -4.49
CA TYR A 225 6.83 -4.26 -3.26
C TYR A 225 7.28 -5.00 -1.99
N LEU A 226 7.43 -6.32 -2.03
CA LEU A 226 7.82 -7.08 -0.86
C LEU A 226 9.34 -7.10 -0.66
N TYR A 227 10.10 -7.30 -1.73
CA TYR A 227 11.56 -7.44 -1.65
C TYR A 227 12.30 -6.10 -1.51
N HIS A 228 11.74 -4.97 -1.94
CA HIS A 228 12.46 -3.69 -1.86
C HIS A 228 12.80 -3.29 -0.41
N PHE A 229 11.93 -3.56 0.55
CA PHE A 229 12.20 -3.28 1.97
C PHE A 229 13.36 -4.11 2.53
N ILE A 230 13.44 -5.40 2.14
CA ILE A 230 14.55 -6.27 2.52
C ILE A 230 15.87 -5.67 2.02
N PHE A 231 15.91 -5.25 0.76
CA PHE A 231 17.10 -4.66 0.17
C PHE A 231 17.40 -3.27 0.73
N PHE A 232 16.39 -2.47 1.09
CA PHE A 232 16.61 -1.23 1.82
C PHE A 232 17.32 -1.50 3.15
N ASP A 233 16.78 -2.40 3.98
CA ASP A 233 17.40 -2.75 5.26
C ASP A 233 18.83 -3.27 5.10
N LEU A 234 19.07 -4.16 4.13
CA LEU A 234 20.42 -4.65 3.81
C LEU A 234 21.38 -3.51 3.45
N LEU A 235 20.96 -2.59 2.59
CA LEU A 235 21.79 -1.45 2.23
C LEU A 235 22.04 -0.55 3.45
N TYR A 236 21.04 -0.31 4.30
CA TYR A 236 21.21 0.51 5.51
C TYR A 236 22.23 -0.08 6.50
N ARG A 237 22.46 -1.40 6.49
CA ARG A 237 23.48 -2.04 7.33
C ARG A 237 24.91 -1.93 6.78
N LEU A 238 25.09 -1.53 5.52
CA LEU A 238 26.42 -1.41 4.95
C LEU A 238 27.13 -0.15 5.51
N PRO A 239 28.40 -0.26 5.96
CA PRO A 239 29.11 0.82 6.67
C PRO A 239 29.18 2.18 5.95
N ASN A 240 28.99 2.20 4.62
CA ASN A 240 29.17 3.37 3.77
C ASN A 240 27.88 3.87 3.10
N HIS A 241 26.69 3.48 3.59
CA HIS A 241 25.41 3.79 2.91
C HIS A 241 24.59 4.95 3.46
N ILE A 242 25.13 5.68 4.44
CA ILE A 242 24.54 6.93 4.95
C ILE A 242 24.98 8.14 4.10
N ASP A 243 25.16 7.97 2.78
CA ASP A 243 25.29 9.12 1.90
C ASP A 243 23.91 9.75 1.68
N THR A 244 23.59 10.81 2.42
CA THR A 244 22.31 11.53 2.30
C THR A 244 22.24 12.43 1.07
N SER A 245 23.30 12.47 0.24
CA SER A 245 23.30 13.22 -1.02
C SER A 245 22.29 12.66 -2.03
N ILE A 246 21.97 13.47 -3.05
CA ILE A 246 21.17 13.05 -4.19
C ILE A 246 21.79 11.85 -4.93
N ILE A 247 23.13 11.78 -4.97
CA ILE A 247 23.86 10.69 -5.62
C ILE A 247 23.67 9.40 -4.82
N GLY A 248 23.85 9.46 -3.50
CA GLY A 248 23.58 8.35 -2.60
C GLY A 248 22.12 7.88 -2.69
N PHE A 249 21.16 8.80 -2.80
CA PHE A 249 19.76 8.46 -3.04
C PHE A 249 19.56 7.71 -4.36
N VAL A 250 20.07 8.24 -5.47
CA VAL A 250 19.94 7.60 -6.80
C VAL A 250 20.58 6.21 -6.78
N TYR A 251 21.78 6.08 -6.20
CA TYR A 251 22.46 4.80 -6.07
C TYR A 251 21.62 3.78 -5.29
N ARG A 252 21.12 4.15 -4.11
CA ARG A 252 20.26 3.27 -3.30
C ARG A 252 18.99 2.90 -4.05
N PHE A 253 18.32 3.89 -4.65
CA PHE A 253 17.08 3.67 -5.39
C PHE A 253 17.29 2.68 -6.55
N VAL A 254 18.29 2.89 -7.39
CA VAL A 254 18.60 2.01 -8.53
C VAL A 254 18.98 0.62 -8.05
N THR A 255 19.81 0.52 -7.01
CA THR A 255 20.27 -0.76 -6.45
C THR A 255 19.10 -1.57 -5.88
N VAL A 256 18.28 -0.94 -5.03
CA VAL A 256 17.09 -1.59 -4.46
C VAL A 256 16.12 -1.99 -5.55
N LEU A 257 15.85 -1.11 -6.52
CA LEU A 257 14.92 -1.40 -7.61
C LEU A 257 15.40 -2.58 -8.45
N PHE A 258 16.70 -2.64 -8.75
CA PHE A 258 17.30 -3.73 -9.52
C PHE A 258 17.24 -5.06 -8.76
N LEU A 259 17.72 -5.10 -7.52
CA LEU A 259 17.73 -6.32 -6.70
C LEU A 259 16.32 -6.82 -6.39
N SER A 260 15.41 -5.92 -6.01
CA SER A 260 14.00 -6.27 -5.80
C SER A 260 13.32 -6.74 -7.08
N GLY A 261 13.67 -6.15 -8.23
CA GLY A 261 13.20 -6.58 -9.55
C GLY A 261 13.61 -8.01 -9.88
N ILE A 262 14.88 -8.37 -9.68
CA ILE A 262 15.38 -9.74 -9.89
C ILE A 262 14.63 -10.73 -9.00
N MET A 263 14.53 -10.45 -7.70
CA MET A 263 13.84 -11.33 -6.76
C MET A 263 12.35 -11.45 -7.07
N ALA A 264 11.70 -10.35 -7.46
CA ALA A 264 10.31 -10.34 -7.86
C ALA A 264 10.07 -11.21 -9.10
N LEU A 265 10.94 -11.11 -10.11
CA LEU A 265 10.88 -11.93 -11.31
C LEU A 265 11.11 -13.41 -10.99
N ALA A 266 12.13 -13.73 -10.20
CA ALA A 266 12.42 -15.10 -9.77
C ALA A 266 11.22 -15.71 -9.01
N SER A 267 10.71 -15.00 -8.00
CA SER A 267 9.52 -15.40 -7.23
C SER A 267 8.30 -15.61 -8.14
N TYR A 268 8.08 -14.72 -9.11
CA TYR A 268 6.98 -14.84 -10.05
C TYR A 268 7.10 -16.09 -10.93
N TYR A 269 8.25 -16.31 -11.56
CA TYR A 269 8.43 -17.41 -12.51
C TYR A 269 8.53 -18.78 -11.85
N PHE A 270 9.24 -18.88 -10.72
CA PHE A 270 9.51 -20.15 -10.05
C PHE A 270 8.44 -20.55 -9.03
N ILE A 271 7.65 -19.60 -8.52
CA ILE A 271 6.67 -19.89 -7.45
C ILE A 271 5.26 -19.54 -7.92
N GLU A 272 4.97 -18.25 -8.16
CA GLU A 272 3.60 -17.81 -8.43
C GLU A 272 3.03 -18.41 -9.71
N ARG A 273 3.82 -18.44 -10.79
CA ARG A 273 3.38 -18.95 -12.10
C ARG A 273 3.10 -20.46 -12.04
N LEU A 274 3.93 -21.22 -11.32
CA LEU A 274 3.74 -22.67 -11.15
C LEU A 274 2.49 -22.95 -10.32
N LEU A 275 2.30 -22.28 -9.19
CA LEU A 275 1.11 -22.47 -8.35
C LEU A 275 -0.19 -22.13 -9.09
N ARG A 276 -0.18 -21.13 -9.97
CA ARG A 276 -1.34 -20.79 -10.78
C ARG A 276 -1.63 -21.79 -11.90
N SER A 277 -0.60 -22.42 -12.49
CA SER A 277 -0.81 -23.39 -13.57
C SER A 277 -1.46 -24.69 -13.07
N TYR A 278 -1.16 -25.10 -11.84
CA TYR A 278 -1.83 -26.25 -11.19
C TYR A 278 -3.33 -26.03 -10.98
N ARG A 279 -3.77 -24.78 -10.80
CA ARG A 279 -5.18 -24.45 -10.61
C ARG A 279 -5.99 -24.45 -11.91
N SER A 280 -5.35 -24.23 -13.06
CA SER A 280 -6.03 -24.23 -14.37
C SER A 280 -6.26 -25.62 -14.94
N ARG A 281 -5.77 -26.66 -14.25
CA ARG A 281 -6.03 -28.08 -14.53
C ARG A 281 -7.16 -28.57 -13.63
#